data_AF-A0A0T6AT86-F1
#
_entry.id   AF-A0A0T6AT86-F1
#
_cell.length_a   1.000
_cell.length_b   1.000
_cell.length_c   1.000
_cell.angle_alpha   90.00
_cell.angle_beta   90.00
_cell.angle_gamma   90.00
#
_symmetry.space_group_name_H-M   'P 1'
#
loop_
_entity.id
_entity.type
_entity.pdbx_description
1 polymer ?
#
loop_
_entity_poly.entity_id
_entity_poly.type
_entity_poly.pdbx_seq_one_letter_code
_entity_poly.pdbx_strand_id
1 'polypeptide(L)'
;MLNVGPWNRLPLTIRWLEQELAKDFSDFKVPPIHMPICYGPVISKKVAKQHNSDSDPEDLHKRIKYCYICNEEIFDNKELTCLNSECDLVSHIICLSKHFLDPGEYVPVEGVCPKCKETFLWGDIVRKYKGCYGTLNLTLNVNGDDFYSSDSD
;
A
#
# COMPACT_ATOMS: atom_id res chain seq x y z
N MET A 1 -1.80 -14.44 17.53
CA MET A 1 -1.96 -14.52 16.06
C MET A 1 -1.27 -13.35 15.38
N LEU A 2 -1.61 -12.09 15.67
CA LEU A 2 -1.02 -10.92 14.98
C LEU A 2 0.51 -10.77 15.18
N ASN A 3 1.05 -11.31 16.27
CA ASN A 3 2.49 -11.29 16.59
C ASN A 3 3.26 -12.55 16.18
N VAL A 4 2.65 -13.48 15.44
CA VAL A 4 3.32 -14.71 14.98
C VAL A 4 3.32 -14.80 13.46
N GLY A 5 4.33 -15.47 12.91
CA GLY A 5 4.45 -15.71 11.48
C GLY A 5 3.37 -16.69 10.98
N PRO A 6 2.85 -16.51 9.75
CA PRO A 6 3.23 -15.47 8.79
C PRO A 6 2.51 -14.11 8.99
N TRP A 7 1.52 -14.04 9.88
CA TRP A 7 0.62 -12.88 10.00
C TRP A 7 1.34 -11.59 10.38
N ASN A 8 2.34 -11.67 11.25
CA ASN A 8 3.12 -10.54 11.76
C ASN A 8 3.96 -9.79 10.71
N ARG A 9 3.94 -10.20 9.44
CA ARG A 9 4.59 -9.50 8.33
C ARG A 9 3.64 -9.07 7.22
N LEU A 10 2.35 -9.40 7.35
CA LEU A 10 1.34 -9.02 6.36
C LEU A 10 0.87 -7.58 6.63
N PRO A 11 0.56 -6.80 5.58
CA PRO A 11 0.10 -5.42 5.73
C PRO A 11 -1.37 -5.35 6.14
N LEU A 12 -1.68 -5.88 7.31
CA LEU A 12 -3.02 -6.00 7.87
C LEU A 12 -3.49 -4.70 8.52
N THR A 13 -4.80 -4.59 8.73
CA THR A 13 -5.43 -3.51 9.48
C THR A 13 -6.44 -4.13 10.43
N ILE A 14 -6.37 -3.77 11.70
CA ILE A 14 -7.34 -4.18 12.70
C ILE A 14 -8.44 -3.12 12.69
N ARG A 15 -9.70 -3.53 12.50
CA ARG A 15 -10.81 -2.60 12.45
C ARG A 15 -11.92 -3.00 13.41
N TRP A 16 -12.21 -2.13 14.36
CA TRP A 16 -13.40 -2.21 15.20
C TRP A 16 -14.58 -1.61 14.44
N LEU A 17 -15.52 -2.46 14.03
CA LEU A 17 -16.71 -2.00 13.29
C LEU A 17 -17.68 -1.25 14.20
N GLU A 18 -17.86 -1.77 15.41
CA GLU A 18 -18.64 -1.16 16.48
C GLU A 18 -17.68 -0.69 17.57
N GLN A 19 -17.73 0.60 17.89
CA GLN A 19 -16.79 1.21 18.84
C GLN A 19 -17.09 0.77 20.27
N GLU A 20 -18.35 0.51 20.60
CA GLU A 20 -18.75 0.05 21.93
C GLU A 20 -18.22 -1.35 22.27
N LEU A 21 -17.91 -2.15 21.24
CA LEU A 21 -17.36 -3.50 21.41
C LEU A 21 -15.83 -3.52 21.38
N ALA A 22 -15.19 -2.38 21.15
CA ALA A 22 -13.75 -2.29 21.13
C ALA A 22 -13.16 -2.61 22.51
N LYS A 23 -12.09 -3.40 22.51
CA LYS A 23 -11.37 -3.78 23.72
C LYS A 23 -9.90 -3.46 23.55
N ASP A 24 -9.29 -3.01 24.64
CA ASP A 24 -7.85 -2.81 24.67
C ASP A 24 -7.12 -4.15 24.52
N PHE A 25 -6.02 -4.09 23.78
CA PHE A 25 -5.08 -5.21 23.74
C PHE A 25 -4.34 -5.25 25.07
N SER A 26 -4.23 -6.44 25.68
CA SER A 26 -3.29 -6.62 26.79
C SER A 26 -1.88 -6.23 26.34
N ASP A 27 -1.06 -5.67 27.23
CA ASP A 27 0.28 -5.14 26.92
C ASP A 27 1.17 -6.08 26.10
N PHE A 28 1.05 -7.40 26.30
CA PHE A 28 1.84 -8.41 25.59
C PHE A 28 1.23 -8.92 24.28
N LYS A 29 0.07 -8.37 23.86
CA LYS A 29 -0.69 -8.81 22.67
C LYS A 29 -1.06 -7.65 21.74
N VAL A 30 -0.42 -6.50 21.90
CA VAL A 30 -0.56 -5.36 21.00
C VAL A 30 -0.14 -5.79 19.58
N PRO A 31 -0.87 -5.39 18.52
CA PRO A 31 -0.45 -5.65 17.15
C PRO A 31 0.91 -5.03 16.83
N PRO A 32 1.64 -5.57 15.83
CA PRO A 32 2.85 -4.94 15.33
C PRO A 32 2.60 -3.51 14.83
N ILE A 33 3.62 -2.65 14.93
CA ILE A 33 3.52 -1.21 14.62
C ILE A 33 3.02 -0.88 13.21
N HIS A 34 3.27 -1.76 12.23
CA HIS A 34 2.84 -1.58 10.85
C HIS A 34 1.38 -1.98 10.61
N MET A 35 0.69 -2.52 11.64
CA MET A 35 -0.72 -2.88 11.58
C MET A 35 -1.57 -1.82 12.29
N PRO A 36 -2.14 -0.85 11.57
CA PRO A 36 -2.97 0.17 12.19
C PRO A 36 -4.23 -0.43 12.80
N ILE A 37 -4.66 0.16 13.92
CA ILE A 37 -5.97 -0.07 14.52
C ILE A 37 -6.89 1.08 14.08
N CYS A 38 -8.07 0.74 13.58
CA CYS A 38 -9.03 1.67 13.01
C CYS A 38 -10.43 1.39 13.55
N TYR A 39 -11.33 2.37 13.40
CA TYR A 39 -12.70 2.29 13.88
C TYR A 39 -13.68 2.59 12.74
N GLY A 40 -14.91 2.12 12.92
CA GLY A 40 -16.02 2.35 12.00
C GLY A 40 -16.13 1.32 10.87
N PRO A 41 -17.15 1.45 10.01
CA PRO A 41 -17.52 0.46 9.01
C PRO A 41 -16.46 0.28 7.91
N VAL A 42 -16.59 -0.80 7.13
CA VAL A 42 -15.77 -1.05 5.95
C VAL A 42 -16.45 -0.45 4.72
N ILE A 43 -15.73 0.41 4.00
CA ILE A 43 -16.19 0.98 2.75
C ILE A 43 -15.61 0.19 1.58
N SER A 44 -16.46 -0.53 0.86
CA SER A 44 -16.08 -1.19 -0.39
C SER A 44 -16.08 -0.16 -1.51
N LYS A 45 -14.90 0.38 -1.86
CA LYS A 45 -14.75 1.18 -3.09
C LYS A 45 -14.29 0.27 -4.22
N LYS A 46 -15.08 0.24 -5.30
CA LYS A 46 -14.67 -0.44 -6.52
C LYS A 46 -13.44 0.28 -7.07
N VAL A 47 -12.32 -0.43 -7.16
CA VAL A 47 -11.15 0.07 -7.88
C VAL A 47 -11.60 0.25 -9.32
N ALA A 48 -11.69 1.50 -9.77
CA ALA A 48 -11.87 1.77 -11.19
C ALA A 48 -10.72 1.04 -11.88
N LYS A 49 -11.04 0.09 -12.76
CA LYS A 49 -10.03 -0.42 -13.69
C LYS A 49 -9.52 0.83 -14.37
N GLN A 50 -8.24 1.15 -14.19
CA GLN A 50 -7.59 2.05 -15.12
C GLN A 50 -7.80 1.37 -16.46
N HIS A 51 -8.75 1.88 -17.23
CA HIS A 51 -8.77 1.63 -18.65
C HIS A 51 -7.38 2.11 -19.06
N ASN A 52 -6.49 1.17 -19.36
CA ASN A 52 -5.58 1.44 -20.44
C ASN A 52 -6.55 1.80 -21.56
N SER A 53 -6.73 3.10 -21.80
CA SER A 53 -7.20 3.53 -23.09
C SER A 53 -6.29 2.78 -24.06
N ASP A 54 -6.88 1.91 -24.86
CA ASP A 54 -6.33 1.60 -26.16
C ASP A 54 -6.36 2.94 -26.92
N SER A 55 -5.45 3.83 -26.53
CA SER A 55 -5.21 5.13 -27.13
C SER A 55 -4.29 4.84 -28.30
N ASP A 56 -4.83 5.13 -29.48
CA ASP A 56 -4.21 5.31 -30.79
C ASP A 56 -2.85 4.65 -31.08
N PRO A 57 -2.70 4.00 -32.25
CA PRO A 57 -1.44 3.38 -32.69
C PRO A 57 -0.25 4.37 -32.86
N GLU A 58 -0.42 5.65 -32.53
CA GLU A 58 0.62 6.68 -32.60
C GLU A 58 1.41 6.89 -31.28
N ASP A 59 0.98 6.34 -30.15
CA ASP A 59 1.73 6.44 -28.86
C ASP A 59 2.63 5.21 -28.61
N LEU A 60 3.19 4.68 -29.71
CA LEU A 60 4.01 3.45 -29.76
C LEU A 60 5.34 3.57 -28.98
N HIS A 61 5.71 4.77 -28.54
CA HIS A 61 6.77 4.98 -27.54
C HIS A 61 6.18 5.00 -26.13
N LYS A 62 5.57 3.89 -25.71
CA LYS A 62 5.50 3.55 -24.29
C LYS A 62 6.92 3.63 -23.75
N ARG A 63 7.24 4.72 -23.03
CA ARG A 63 8.60 5.02 -22.57
C ARG A 63 9.15 3.78 -21.87
N ILE A 64 10.15 3.15 -22.47
CA ILE A 64 10.83 2.01 -21.87
C ILE A 64 11.33 2.49 -20.50
N LYS A 65 10.91 1.80 -19.44
CA LYS A 65 11.32 2.12 -18.08
C LYS A 65 12.41 1.13 -17.68
N TYR A 66 13.43 1.64 -17.01
CA TYR A 66 14.53 0.84 -16.49
C TYR A 66 14.43 0.75 -14.97
N CYS A 67 14.65 -0.44 -14.43
CA CYS A 67 14.69 -0.66 -12.99
C CYS A 67 15.93 -0.02 -12.39
N TYR A 68 15.76 0.84 -11.39
CA TYR A 68 16.85 1.52 -10.69
C TYR A 68 17.85 0.56 -10.00
N ILE A 69 17.45 -0.69 -9.73
CA ILE A 69 18.23 -1.65 -8.93
C ILE A 69 19.06 -2.58 -9.82
N CYS A 70 18.44 -3.20 -10.84
CA CYS A 70 19.14 -4.13 -11.74
C CYS A 70 19.52 -3.51 -13.09
N ASN A 71 19.05 -2.29 -13.40
CA ASN A 71 19.22 -1.61 -14.67
C ASN A 71 18.63 -2.32 -15.90
N GLU A 72 17.76 -3.32 -15.69
CA GLU A 72 17.05 -4.02 -16.75
C GLU A 72 15.69 -3.36 -17.04
N GLU A 73 15.15 -3.63 -18.23
CA GLU A 73 13.87 -3.12 -18.69
C GLU A 73 12.69 -3.66 -17.87
N ILE A 74 11.68 -2.80 -17.69
CA ILE A 74 10.41 -3.14 -17.05
C ILE A 74 9.35 -3.26 -18.13
N PHE A 75 8.79 -4.46 -18.27
CA PHE A 75 7.73 -4.75 -19.22
C PHE A 75 6.32 -4.51 -18.64
N ASP A 76 5.34 -4.38 -19.53
CA ASP A 76 3.89 -4.34 -19.23
C ASP A 76 3.41 -3.24 -18.26
N ASN A 77 4.16 -2.14 -18.09
CA ASN A 77 3.89 -1.12 -17.08
C ASN A 77 3.78 -1.70 -15.65
N LYS A 78 4.56 -2.74 -15.34
CA LYS A 78 4.57 -3.40 -14.02
C LYS A 78 5.63 -2.80 -13.08
N GLU A 79 5.87 -1.49 -13.16
CA GLU A 79 6.80 -0.79 -12.28
C GLU A 79 6.22 -0.51 -10.88
N LEU A 80 7.05 -0.74 -9.86
CA LEU A 80 6.87 -0.11 -8.56
C LEU A 80 7.44 1.30 -8.58
N THR A 81 6.71 2.23 -7.95
CA THR A 81 7.13 3.62 -7.76
C THR A 81 7.20 3.96 -6.28
N CYS A 82 8.07 4.93 -5.93
CA CYS A 82 8.16 5.46 -4.57
C CYS A 82 6.82 6.07 -4.11
N LEU A 83 6.56 6.10 -2.80
CA LEU A 83 5.39 6.81 -2.25
C LEU A 83 5.59 8.32 -2.21
N ASN A 84 6.83 8.80 -2.01
CA ASN A 84 7.16 10.22 -2.12
C ASN A 84 6.94 10.70 -3.57
N SER A 85 6.11 11.73 -3.75
CA SER A 85 5.76 12.34 -5.05
C SER A 85 6.94 13.02 -5.75
N GLU A 86 7.94 13.47 -5.00
CA GLU A 86 9.16 14.09 -5.54
C GLU A 86 10.22 13.04 -5.94
N CYS A 87 9.97 11.76 -5.67
CA CYS A 87 10.89 10.67 -5.97
C CYS A 87 10.44 9.88 -7.20
N ASP A 88 11.26 9.93 -8.24
CA ASP A 88 11.10 9.22 -9.52
C ASP A 88 11.77 7.83 -9.50
N LEU A 89 11.78 7.14 -8.36
CA LEU A 89 12.22 5.75 -8.31
C LEU A 89 11.25 4.88 -9.12
N VAL A 90 11.80 4.07 -10.02
CA VAL A 90 11.10 3.03 -10.77
C VAL A 90 11.87 1.73 -10.57
N SER A 91 11.18 0.64 -10.23
CA SER A 91 11.82 -0.66 -10.00
C SER A 91 10.91 -1.85 -10.29
N HIS A 92 11.48 -3.03 -10.51
CA HIS A 92 10.70 -4.26 -10.48
C HIS A 92 10.25 -4.56 -9.05
N ILE A 93 9.08 -5.19 -8.93
CA ILE A 93 8.57 -5.66 -7.64
C ILE A 93 9.56 -6.57 -6.89
N ILE A 94 10.21 -7.49 -7.61
CA ILE A 94 11.14 -8.45 -7.02
C ILE A 94 12.43 -7.76 -6.57
N CYS A 95 12.91 -6.76 -7.32
CA CYS A 95 14.13 -6.04 -6.98
C CYS A 95 13.94 -5.22 -5.72
N LEU A 96 12.87 -4.43 -5.64
CA LEU A 96 12.60 -3.61 -4.47
C LEU A 96 12.23 -4.48 -3.26
N SER A 97 11.48 -5.57 -3.46
CA SER A 97 11.16 -6.48 -2.36
C SER A 97 12.43 -7.06 -1.75
N LYS A 98 13.37 -7.56 -2.56
CA LYS A 98 14.65 -8.09 -2.09
C LYS A 98 15.49 -7.03 -1.37
N HIS A 99 15.44 -5.78 -1.83
CA HIS A 99 16.17 -4.69 -1.18
C HIS A 99 15.63 -4.38 0.23
N PHE A 100 14.33 -4.55 0.46
CA PHE A 100 13.67 -4.30 1.75
C PHE A 100 13.63 -5.54 2.66
N LEU A 101 14.01 -6.72 2.14
CA LEU A 101 13.75 -7.98 2.81
C LEU A 101 14.82 -8.28 3.87
N ASP A 102 14.37 -8.57 5.09
CA ASP A 102 15.24 -9.09 6.14
C ASP A 102 15.73 -10.51 5.79
N PRO A 103 16.96 -10.89 6.14
CA PRO A 103 17.47 -12.24 5.89
C PRO A 103 16.58 -13.32 6.52
N GLY A 104 16.22 -14.34 5.73
CA GLY A 104 15.40 -15.48 6.17
C GLY A 104 13.89 -15.26 6.08
N GLU A 105 13.45 -14.07 5.65
CA GLU A 105 12.04 -13.73 5.50
C GLU A 105 11.59 -13.81 4.04
N TYR A 106 10.26 -13.74 3.81
CA TYR A 106 9.68 -13.79 2.46
C TYR A 106 8.97 -12.50 2.05
N VAL A 107 8.45 -11.74 3.01
CA VAL A 107 7.68 -10.52 2.77
C VAL A 107 8.30 -9.37 3.55
N PRO A 108 8.72 -8.27 2.90
CA PRO A 108 9.17 -7.08 3.61
C PRO A 108 8.02 -6.44 4.38
N VAL A 109 8.31 -5.88 5.54
CA VAL A 109 7.35 -5.09 6.32
C VAL A 109 7.47 -3.61 5.97
N GLU A 110 8.70 -3.12 5.99
CA GLU A 110 9.10 -1.76 5.64
C GLU A 110 10.47 -1.79 4.97
N GLY A 111 10.90 -0.66 4.43
CA GLY A 111 12.27 -0.51 3.97
C GLY A 111 12.57 0.89 3.47
N VAL A 112 13.87 1.14 3.30
CA VAL A 112 14.40 2.44 2.91
C VAL A 112 14.49 2.53 1.39
N CYS A 113 13.86 3.54 0.81
CA CYS A 113 13.94 3.80 -0.62
C CYS A 113 15.40 4.01 -1.05
N PRO A 114 15.92 3.27 -2.05
CA PRO A 114 17.32 3.38 -2.45
C PRO A 114 17.66 4.74 -3.07
N LYS A 115 16.67 5.52 -3.52
CA LYS A 115 16.85 6.82 -4.17
C LYS A 115 16.65 8.00 -3.22
N CYS A 116 15.46 8.21 -2.65
CA CYS A 116 15.19 9.33 -1.74
C CYS A 116 15.56 9.07 -0.27
N LYS A 117 15.94 7.84 0.09
CA LYS A 117 16.35 7.44 1.45
C LYS A 117 15.29 7.56 2.55
N GLU A 118 14.03 7.80 2.18
CA GLU A 118 12.90 7.73 3.09
C GLU A 118 12.46 6.28 3.36
N THR A 119 11.91 6.03 4.54
CA THR A 119 11.37 4.72 4.95
C THR A 119 9.88 4.64 4.62
N PHE A 120 9.47 3.51 4.06
CA PHE A 120 8.07 3.27 3.71
C PHE A 120 7.64 1.86 4.10
N LEU A 121 6.35 1.71 4.43
CA LEU A 121 5.73 0.40 4.58
C LEU A 121 5.60 -0.29 3.23
N TRP A 122 6.01 -1.56 3.15
CA TRP A 122 5.93 -2.35 1.93
C TRP A 122 4.50 -2.52 1.44
N GLY A 123 3.56 -2.72 2.39
CA GLY A 123 2.13 -2.83 2.10
C GLY A 123 1.56 -1.64 1.33
N ASP A 124 2.05 -0.44 1.65
CA ASP A 124 1.62 0.80 1.02
C ASP A 124 2.14 0.94 -0.41
N ILE A 125 3.40 0.59 -0.63
CA ILE A 125 4.00 0.52 -1.98
C ILE A 125 3.22 -0.46 -2.86
N VAL A 126 2.92 -1.66 -2.35
CA VAL A 126 2.15 -2.67 -3.09
C VAL A 126 0.71 -2.22 -3.34
N ARG A 127 0.07 -1.55 -2.37
CA ARG A 127 -1.26 -0.95 -2.58
C ARG A 127 -1.22 0.10 -3.68
N LYS A 128 -0.16 0.93 -3.76
CA LYS A 128 -0.01 1.94 -4.83
C LYS A 128 0.10 1.28 -6.19
N TYR A 129 0.93 0.25 -6.28
CA TYR A 129 1.10 -0.56 -7.48
C TYR A 129 -0.19 -1.23 -7.97
N LYS A 130 -1.05 -1.66 -7.05
CA LYS A 130 -2.36 -2.23 -7.40
C LYS A 130 -3.45 -1.19 -7.69
N GLY A 131 -3.13 0.10 -7.60
CA GLY A 131 -4.09 1.19 -7.79
C GLY A 131 -5.00 1.44 -6.58
N CYS A 132 -4.69 0.88 -5.41
CA CYS A 132 -5.51 0.96 -4.20
C CYS A 132 -5.04 2.01 -3.18
N TYR A 133 -3.91 2.70 -3.42
CA TYR A 133 -3.27 3.55 -2.40
C TYR A 133 -4.02 4.85 -2.08
N GLY A 134 -4.59 5.53 -3.08
CA GLY A 134 -5.39 6.75 -2.86
C GLY A 134 -6.70 6.54 -2.09
N THR A 135 -7.04 5.29 -1.77
CA THR A 135 -8.21 4.94 -0.95
C THR A 135 -7.88 4.88 0.55
N LEU A 136 -6.61 5.03 0.94
CA LEU A 136 -6.16 5.12 2.33
C LEU A 136 -6.30 6.53 2.93
N ASN A 137 -7.28 7.32 2.49
CA ASN A 137 -7.94 8.22 3.45
C ASN A 137 -8.68 7.34 4.47
N LEU A 138 -7.90 6.58 5.25
CA LEU A 138 -8.18 6.31 6.64
C LEU A 138 -8.20 7.69 7.27
N THR A 139 -9.33 8.36 7.12
CA THR A 139 -9.68 9.46 8.00
C THR A 139 -9.46 8.91 9.40
N LEU A 140 -8.39 9.38 10.04
CA LEU A 140 -8.33 9.47 11.49
C LEU A 140 -9.40 10.48 11.88
N ASN A 141 -10.66 10.17 11.59
CA ASN A 141 -11.80 10.90 12.12
C ASN A 141 -11.88 10.46 13.57
N VAL A 142 -11.17 11.22 14.41
CA VAL A 142 -11.33 11.18 15.86
C VAL A 142 -12.75 11.60 16.25
N ASN A 143 -13.50 12.21 15.33
CA ASN A 143 -14.90 12.54 15.53
C ASN A 143 -15.71 11.90 14.39
N GLY A 144 -16.54 10.90 14.74
CA GLY A 144 -17.87 10.83 14.14
C GLY A 144 -18.47 12.22 14.34
N ASP A 145 -18.86 12.89 13.28
CA ASP A 145 -20.23 12.91 12.82
C ASP A 145 -20.27 13.32 11.34
N ASP A 146 -21.39 13.05 10.67
CA ASP A 146 -21.77 13.54 9.34
C ASP A 146 -21.22 12.80 8.11
N PHE A 147 -21.86 11.67 7.77
CA PHE A 147 -21.93 11.23 6.37
C PHE A 147 -23.31 10.62 6.07
N TYR A 148 -24.34 11.47 6.13
CA TYR A 148 -25.63 11.18 5.50
C TYR A 148 -26.07 12.41 4.72
N SER A 149 -25.61 12.52 3.48
CA SER A 149 -26.32 13.21 2.41
C SER A 149 -25.60 13.01 1.08
N SER A 150 -26.35 12.45 0.13
CA SER A 150 -26.30 12.68 -1.32
C SER A 150 -26.24 11.36 -2.10
N ASP A 151 -27.35 10.63 -2.06
CA ASP A 151 -27.87 10.01 -3.28
C ASP A 151 -29.10 10.86 -3.67
N SER A 152 -28.91 11.76 -4.62
CA SER A 152 -29.99 12.35 -5.40
C SER A 152 -29.48 12.50 -6.83
N ASP A 153 -30.18 11.77 -7.69
CA ASP A 153 -30.17 11.70 -9.16
C ASP A 153 -29.03 10.95 -9.88
#